data_AF-A0A2E0KLD8-F1
#
_entry.id   AF-A0A2E0KLD8-F1
#
_cell.length_a   1.000
_cell.length_b   1.000
_cell.length_c   1.000
_cell.angle_alpha   90.00
_cell.angle_beta   90.00
_cell.angle_gamma   90.00
#
_symmetry.space_group_name_H-M   'P 1'
#
loop_
_entity.id
_entity.type
_entity.pdbx_description
1 polymer ?
#
loop_
_entity_poly.entity_id
_entity_poly.type
_entity_poly.pdbx_seq_one_letter_code
_entity_poly.pdbx_strand_id
1 'polypeptide(L)'
;MECDIQDLIIEGEVPKDLFGSYYRNGPDPQFPPMGGQYHWFSGDGMIHAFHFENGKISYRNRWVQTSKWKQERTAGRALVNSLNPMEPDPIFNFEGEDGTANTNIIFHANKLLALEEGHPPFELD
;
A
#
# COMPACT_ATOMS: atom_id res chain seq x y z
N MET A 1 -0.36 8.86 4.30
CA MET A 1 0.60 9.02 5.43
C MET A 1 0.69 7.69 6.15
N GLU A 2 1.88 7.31 6.63
CA GLU A 2 2.06 6.10 7.46
C GLU A 2 1.95 6.44 8.94
N CYS A 3 1.33 5.57 9.72
CA CYS A 3 1.23 5.73 11.17
C CYS A 3 1.11 4.37 11.91
N ASP A 4 1.23 4.47 13.23
CA ASP A 4 1.04 3.39 14.19
C ASP A 4 0.13 3.89 15.29
N ILE A 5 -0.94 3.16 15.58
CA ILE A 5 -1.87 3.47 16.67
C ILE A 5 -1.97 2.21 17.53
N GLN A 6 -1.44 2.30 18.75
CA GLN A 6 -1.33 1.13 19.64
C GLN A 6 -2.65 0.74 20.29
N ASP A 7 -3.58 1.69 20.43
CA ASP A 7 -4.87 1.47 21.09
C ASP A 7 -5.96 2.28 20.37
N LEU A 8 -6.83 1.60 19.62
CA LEU A 8 -7.96 2.22 18.95
C LEU A 8 -9.11 2.46 19.91
N ILE A 9 -9.88 3.53 19.66
CA ILE A 9 -11.15 3.76 20.36
C ILE A 9 -12.16 2.71 19.89
N ILE A 10 -12.73 1.99 20.85
CA ILE A 10 -13.71 0.91 20.61
C ILE A 10 -15.05 1.34 21.19
N GLU A 11 -16.10 1.22 20.37
CA GLU A 11 -17.49 1.27 20.81
C GLU A 11 -18.02 -0.17 20.92
N GLY A 12 -18.55 -0.55 22.08
CA GLY A 12 -18.95 -1.92 22.38
C GLY A 12 -17.81 -2.77 22.97
N GLU A 13 -17.79 -4.06 22.67
CA GLU A 13 -16.79 -5.01 23.19
C GLU A 13 -16.22 -5.88 22.06
N VAL A 14 -14.88 -5.96 22.00
CA VAL A 14 -14.16 -6.88 21.12
C VAL A 14 -13.97 -8.21 21.86
N PRO A 15 -14.35 -9.37 21.28
CA PRO A 15 -14.16 -10.67 21.91
C PRO A 15 -12.70 -10.90 22.30
N LYS A 16 -12.45 -11.32 23.55
CA LYS A 16 -11.08 -11.50 24.08
C LYS A 16 -10.34 -12.67 23.46
N ASP A 17 -11.08 -13.62 22.87
CA ASP A 17 -10.59 -14.79 22.16
C ASP A 17 -10.28 -14.51 20.68
N LEU A 18 -10.66 -13.35 20.15
CA LEU A 18 -10.23 -12.92 18.82
C LEU A 18 -8.76 -12.53 18.86
N PHE A 19 -7.93 -13.34 18.22
CA PHE A 19 -6.48 -13.14 18.12
C PHE A 19 -6.01 -13.25 16.67
N GLY A 20 -5.26 -12.26 16.20
CA GLY A 20 -4.68 -12.26 14.87
C GLY A 20 -4.71 -10.89 14.21
N SER A 21 -4.51 -10.86 12.90
CA SER A 21 -4.43 -9.61 12.14
C SER A 21 -5.37 -9.63 10.93
N TYR A 22 -6.11 -8.55 10.75
CA TYR A 22 -6.83 -8.26 9.51
C TYR A 22 -5.99 -7.33 8.65
N TYR A 23 -5.63 -7.79 7.46
CA TYR A 23 -4.91 -7.01 6.46
C TYR A 23 -5.84 -6.60 5.32
N ARG A 24 -5.69 -5.36 4.87
CA ARG A 24 -6.36 -4.83 3.69
C ARG A 24 -5.34 -4.11 2.81
N ASN A 25 -5.37 -4.41 1.51
CA ASN A 25 -4.65 -3.64 0.50
C ASN A 25 -5.60 -2.66 -0.18
N GLY A 26 -5.07 -1.53 -0.63
CA GLY A 26 -5.79 -0.61 -1.50
C GLY A 26 -4.90 0.49 -2.07
N PRO A 27 -5.39 1.19 -3.09
CA PRO A 27 -4.68 2.30 -3.71
C PRO A 27 -4.71 3.56 -2.84
N ASP A 28 -3.54 4.10 -2.52
CA ASP A 28 -3.35 5.37 -1.80
C ASP A 28 -2.18 6.15 -2.44
N PRO A 29 -2.46 7.03 -3.44
CA PRO A 29 -1.44 7.81 -4.12
C PRO A 29 -0.59 8.61 -3.14
N GLN A 30 0.74 8.48 -3.21
CA GLN A 30 1.64 9.25 -2.35
C GLN A 30 1.59 10.75 -2.65
N PHE A 31 1.38 11.11 -3.92
CA PHE A 31 1.33 12.48 -4.41
C PHE A 31 0.10 12.73 -5.28
N PRO A 32 -0.28 14.01 -5.49
CA PRO A 32 -1.26 14.36 -6.51
C PRO A 32 -0.86 13.79 -7.88
N PRO A 33 -1.81 13.17 -8.62
CA PRO A 33 -1.53 12.53 -9.91
C PRO A 33 -0.94 13.49 -10.94
N MET A 34 0.07 13.03 -11.69
CA MET A 34 0.59 13.77 -12.83
C MET A 34 -0.51 13.93 -13.91
N GLY A 35 -0.68 15.14 -14.44
CA GLY A 35 -1.72 15.45 -15.42
C GLY A 35 -3.12 15.69 -14.83
N GLY A 36 -3.29 15.59 -13.50
CA GLY A 36 -4.51 16.00 -12.80
C GLY A 36 -5.70 15.04 -12.90
N GLN A 37 -5.58 13.93 -13.62
CA GLN A 37 -6.58 12.86 -13.69
C GLN A 37 -6.10 11.63 -12.92
N TYR A 38 -7.04 10.87 -12.34
CA TYR A 38 -6.75 9.72 -11.51
C TYR A 38 -7.74 8.58 -11.78
N HIS A 39 -7.22 7.36 -11.88
CA HIS A 39 -8.02 6.14 -11.80
C HIS A 39 -7.66 5.38 -10.53
N TRP A 40 -8.63 4.82 -9.80
CA TRP A 40 -8.35 4.18 -8.51
C TRP A 40 -7.32 3.06 -8.61
N PHE A 41 -7.25 2.32 -9.73
CA PHE A 41 -6.28 1.22 -9.90
C PHE A 41 -4.82 1.68 -10.02
N SER A 42 -4.59 2.99 -10.13
CA SER A 42 -3.24 3.55 -10.34
C SER A 42 -2.55 4.06 -9.07
N GLY A 43 -3.24 4.07 -7.92
CA GLY A 43 -2.64 4.54 -6.67
C GLY A 43 -1.63 3.55 -6.11
N ASP A 44 -0.62 4.06 -5.41
CA ASP A 44 0.39 3.23 -4.74
C ASP A 44 -0.26 2.30 -3.71
N GLY A 45 0.19 1.04 -3.64
CA GLY A 45 -0.35 0.07 -2.70
C GLY A 45 -0.07 0.48 -1.26
N MET A 46 -1.11 0.62 -0.44
CA MET A 46 -1.02 0.83 0.99
C MET A 46 -1.67 -0.35 1.72
N ILE A 47 -0.89 -0.98 2.58
CA ILE A 47 -1.38 -2.04 3.45
C ILE A 47 -1.85 -1.42 4.75
N HIS A 48 -3.09 -1.75 5.12
CA HIS A 48 -3.68 -1.46 6.41
C HIS A 48 -3.71 -2.76 7.22
N ALA A 49 -3.25 -2.72 8.46
CA ALA A 49 -3.23 -3.86 9.36
C ALA A 49 -3.93 -3.48 10.67
N PHE A 50 -4.90 -4.30 11.08
CA PHE A 50 -5.55 -4.24 12.38
C PHE A 50 -5.17 -5.50 13.14
N HIS A 51 -4.48 -5.35 14.27
CA HIS A 51 -4.08 -6.48 15.10
C HIS A 51 -4.96 -6.56 16.35
N PHE A 52 -5.54 -7.73 16.58
CA PHE A 52 -6.47 -8.04 17.65
C PHE A 52 -5.78 -8.92 18.68
N GLU A 53 -5.79 -8.47 19.93
CA GLU A 53 -5.27 -9.24 21.06
C GLU A 53 -5.97 -8.83 22.35
N ASN A 54 -6.51 -9.80 23.09
CA ASN A 54 -7.10 -9.60 24.43
C ASN A 54 -8.16 -8.47 24.51
N GLY A 55 -8.99 -8.34 23.47
CA GLY A 55 -10.04 -7.32 23.39
C GLY A 55 -9.55 -5.92 23.01
N LYS A 56 -8.28 -5.78 22.62
CA LYS A 56 -7.70 -4.53 22.11
C LYS A 56 -7.42 -4.63 20.62
N ILE A 57 -7.40 -3.47 19.95
CA ILE A 57 -7.06 -3.37 18.54
C ILE A 57 -5.97 -2.32 18.36
N SER A 58 -4.87 -2.70 17.73
CA SER A 58 -3.87 -1.77 17.21
C SER A 58 -3.98 -1.65 15.69
N TYR A 59 -3.57 -0.51 15.14
CA TYR A 59 -3.56 -0.22 13.72
C TYR A 59 -2.18 0.20 13.24
N ARG A 60 -1.82 -0.25 12.04
CA ARG A 60 -0.64 0.21 11.30
C ARG A 60 -0.99 0.31 9.83
N ASN A 61 -0.41 1.30 9.14
CA ASN A 61 -0.35 1.27 7.68
C ASN A 61 1.06 1.54 7.14
N ARG A 62 1.37 0.91 6.01
CA ARG A 62 2.63 1.08 5.28
C ARG A 62 2.37 1.03 3.79
N TRP A 63 3.04 1.90 3.03
CA TRP A 63 3.07 1.74 1.58
C TRP A 63 3.97 0.56 1.20
N VAL A 64 3.57 -0.15 0.15
CA VAL A 64 4.47 -1.07 -0.52
C VAL A 64 5.53 -0.24 -1.24
N GLN A 65 6.81 -0.52 -0.95
CA GLN A 65 7.91 0.29 -1.47
C GLN A 65 8.32 -0.16 -2.89
N THR A 66 7.40 -0.01 -3.84
CA THR A 66 7.66 -0.27 -5.26
C THR A 66 8.70 0.72 -5.82
N SER A 67 9.31 0.39 -6.96
CA SER A 67 10.23 1.26 -7.70
C SER A 67 9.58 2.62 -8.00
N LYS A 68 8.33 2.63 -8.49
CA LYS A 68 7.56 3.88 -8.71
C LYS A 68 7.49 4.71 -7.43
N TRP A 69 7.01 4.11 -6.34
CA TRP A 69 6.87 4.81 -5.06
C TRP A 69 8.20 5.38 -4.55
N LYS A 70 9.31 4.63 -4.68
CA LYS A 70 10.65 5.07 -4.24
C LYS A 70 11.15 6.26 -5.06
N GLN A 71 10.96 6.22 -6.38
CA GLN A 71 11.39 7.28 -7.28
C GLN A 71 10.57 8.56 -7.05
N GLU A 72 9.25 8.43 -6.96
CA GLU A 72 8.35 9.56 -6.67
C GLU A 72 8.64 10.17 -5.29
N ARG A 73 8.87 9.35 -4.26
CA ARG A 73 9.25 9.82 -2.92
C ARG A 73 10.54 10.64 -2.94
N THR A 74 11.51 10.22 -3.74
CA THR A 74 12.79 10.94 -3.89
C THR A 74 12.60 12.26 -4.64
N ALA A 75 11.75 12.28 -5.66
CA ALA A 75 11.45 13.48 -6.44
C ALA A 75 10.50 14.46 -5.72
N GLY A 76 9.75 14.00 -4.73
CA GLY A 76 8.76 14.80 -3.99
C GLY A 76 7.47 15.09 -4.77
N ARG A 77 7.19 14.31 -5.82
CA ARG A 77 6.01 14.46 -6.71
C ARG A 77 5.78 13.19 -7.53
N ALA A 78 4.58 13.07 -8.12
CA ALA A 78 4.29 12.04 -9.11
C ALA A 78 5.18 12.21 -10.36
N LEU A 79 5.63 11.09 -10.91
CA LEU A 79 6.50 11.01 -12.09
C LEU A 79 5.84 10.28 -13.26
N VAL A 80 4.80 9.50 -13.01
CA VAL A 80 4.07 8.75 -14.03
C VAL A 80 2.60 9.16 -14.02
N ASN A 81 2.05 9.42 -15.20
CA ASN A 81 0.62 9.53 -15.40
C ASN A 81 0.12 8.16 -15.84
N SER A 82 -0.54 7.43 -14.95
CA SER A 82 -0.98 6.07 -15.26
C SER A 82 -2.07 5.99 -16.33
N LEU A 83 -2.71 7.12 -16.68
CA LEU A 83 -3.64 7.22 -17.82
C LEU A 83 -2.94 7.54 -19.14
N ASN A 84 -1.70 8.03 -19.09
CA ASN A 84 -0.83 8.21 -20.26
C ASN A 84 0.63 7.84 -19.91
N PRO A 85 0.92 6.55 -19.69
CA PRO A 85 2.22 6.11 -19.18
C PRO A 85 3.35 6.25 -20.22
N MET A 86 3.02 6.56 -21.48
CA MET A 86 3.97 6.76 -22.57
C MET A 86 4.72 8.09 -22.47
N GLU A 87 4.24 9.01 -21.64
CA GLU A 87 4.83 10.33 -21.42
C GLU A 87 5.12 10.54 -19.92
N PRO A 88 6.02 9.74 -19.33
CA PRO A 88 6.44 9.96 -17.95
C PRO A 88 7.27 11.24 -17.84
N ASP A 89 7.54 11.65 -16.61
CA ASP A 89 8.59 12.63 -16.35
C ASP A 89 9.95 12.12 -16.84
N PRO A 90 10.79 12.96 -17.50
CA PRO A 90 12.10 12.53 -18.03
C PRO A 90 13.06 11.93 -17.00
N ILE A 91 12.87 12.20 -15.71
CA ILE A 91 13.71 11.63 -14.64
C ILE A 91 13.27 10.23 -14.20
N PHE A 92 12.09 9.77 -14.63
CA PHE A 92 11.59 8.45 -14.29
C PHE A 92 12.42 7.37 -14.98
N ASN A 93 12.89 6.40 -14.21
CA ASN A 93 13.61 5.24 -14.71
C ASN A 93 12.68 4.03 -14.75
N PHE A 94 12.47 3.47 -15.95
CA PHE A 94 11.69 2.25 -16.15
C PHE A 94 12.44 0.96 -15.79
N GLU A 95 13.76 1.03 -15.60
CA GLU A 95 14.53 -0.14 -15.18
C GLU A 95 14.07 -0.61 -13.80
N GLY A 96 13.62 -1.87 -13.73
CA GLY A 96 13.09 -2.45 -12.50
C GLY A 96 11.73 -1.88 -12.07
N GLU A 97 10.95 -1.32 -13.00
CA GLU A 97 9.55 -1.00 -12.75
C GLU A 97 8.76 -2.27 -12.37
N ASP A 98 7.95 -2.14 -11.34
CA ASP A 98 7.33 -3.23 -10.60
C ASP A 98 5.92 -2.84 -10.10
N GLY A 99 5.23 -1.97 -10.83
CA GLY A 99 3.85 -1.54 -10.58
C GLY A 99 3.60 -0.85 -9.24
N THR A 100 2.41 -1.11 -8.70
CA THR A 100 1.85 -0.43 -7.52
C THR A 100 1.55 -1.38 -6.36
N ALA A 101 1.42 -2.69 -6.63
CA ALA A 101 1.13 -3.71 -5.63
C ALA A 101 -0.13 -3.42 -4.78
N ASN A 102 -1.20 -2.90 -5.40
CA ASN A 102 -2.33 -2.28 -4.68
C ASN A 102 -3.62 -3.11 -4.62
N THR A 103 -3.64 -4.31 -5.22
CA THR A 103 -4.89 -5.01 -5.52
C THR A 103 -5.33 -5.96 -4.41
N ASN A 104 -4.42 -6.78 -3.88
CA ASN A 104 -4.77 -7.76 -2.84
C ASN A 104 -3.61 -8.03 -1.88
N ILE A 105 -3.90 -8.69 -0.76
CA ILE A 105 -2.91 -9.10 0.26
C ILE A 105 -3.23 -10.52 0.73
N ILE A 106 -2.23 -11.39 0.74
CA ILE A 106 -2.37 -12.77 1.21
C ILE A 106 -1.26 -13.15 2.18
N PHE A 107 -1.53 -14.10 3.06
CA PHE A 107 -0.50 -14.77 3.85
C PHE A 107 -0.23 -16.16 3.26
N HIS A 108 1.00 -16.42 2.84
CA HIS A 108 1.40 -17.68 2.23
C HIS A 108 2.83 -18.04 2.62
N ALA A 109 3.06 -19.29 3.05
CA ALA A 109 4.39 -19.79 3.41
C ALA A 109 5.15 -18.88 4.40
N ASN A 110 4.46 -18.42 5.44
CA ASN A 110 4.98 -17.49 6.46
C ASN A 110 5.38 -16.10 5.95
N LYS A 111 4.83 -15.69 4.80
CA LYS A 111 5.09 -14.39 4.18
C LYS A 111 3.79 -13.66 3.93
N LEU A 112 3.82 -12.35 4.15
CA LEU A 112 2.76 -11.45 3.74
C LEU A 112 3.07 -10.94 2.33
N LEU A 113 2.16 -11.15 1.39
CA LEU A 113 2.38 -10.89 -0.04
C LEU A 113 1.36 -9.88 -0.58
N ALA A 114 1.82 -8.71 -1.00
CA ALA A 114 1.00 -7.71 -1.70
C ALA A 114 0.99 -8.01 -3.21
N LEU A 115 -0.21 -8.01 -3.79
CA LEU A 115 -0.49 -8.49 -5.13
C LEU A 115 -1.03 -7.37 -6.03
N GLU A 116 -0.65 -7.43 -7.29
CA GLU A 116 -1.27 -6.78 -8.43
C GLU A 116 -1.04 -7.70 -9.64
N GLU A 117 -1.93 -7.68 -10.63
CA GLU A 117 -1.88 -8.59 -11.78
C GLU A 117 -0.73 -8.30 -12.77
N GLY A 118 -0.05 -7.16 -12.65
CA GLY A 118 1.01 -6.71 -13.56
C GLY A 118 2.43 -7.18 -13.24
N HIS A 119 2.69 -7.72 -12.04
CA HIS A 119 4.04 -8.06 -11.57
C HIS A 119 4.04 -9.20 -10.53
N PRO A 120 5.21 -9.83 -10.23
CA PRO A 120 5.35 -10.76 -9.11
C PRO A 120 5.00 -10.13 -7.76
N PRO A 121 4.56 -10.89 -6.74
CA PRO A 121 4.15 -10.32 -5.46
C PRO A 121 5.29 -9.64 -4.71
N PHE A 122 4.95 -8.61 -3.91
CA PHE A 122 5.87 -8.01 -2.95
C PHE A 122 5.73 -8.70 -1.60
N GLU A 123 6.85 -9.21 -1.09
CA GLU A 123 6.97 -9.66 0.29
C GLU A 123 7.07 -8.47 1.24
N LEU A 124 6.37 -8.55 2.35
CA LEU A 124 6.34 -7.55 3.41
C LEU A 124 6.74 -8.16 4.75
N ASP A 125 7.45 -7.38 5.55
CA ASP A 125 7.89 -7.71 6.92
C ASP A 125 6.84 -7.35 8.00
#